data_AF-A0A1M7YBN5-F1
#
_entry.id   AF-A0A1M7YBN5-F1
#
_cell.length_a   1.000
_cell.length_b   1.000
_cell.length_c   1.000
_cell.angle_alpha   90.00
_cell.angle_beta   90.00
_cell.angle_gamma   90.00
#
_symmetry.space_group_name_H-M   'P 1'
#
loop_
_entity.id
_entity.type
_entity.pdbx_description
1 polymer ?
#
loop_
_entity_poly.entity_id
_entity_poly.type
_entity_poly.pdbx_seq_one_letter_code
_entity_poly.pdbx_strand_id
1 'polypeptide(L)' 'MTKEFEEALKQAFQKASAAQDKALEATAAGDQESSKHWCSEYGRYCELFGRVLGISEEKFNELVNAFRENQNKSE' A
#
# COMPACT_ATOMS: atom_id res chain seq x y z
N MET A 1 21.30 4.46 -4.73
CA MET A 1 20.31 3.46 -4.30
C MET A 1 20.74 2.12 -4.86
N THR A 2 20.72 1.03 -4.09
CA THR A 2 21.10 -0.30 -4.62
C THR A 2 19.90 -0.93 -5.33
N LYS A 3 20.13 -1.83 -6.29
CA LYS A 3 19.04 -2.57 -6.97
C LYS A 3 18.16 -3.34 -5.99
N GLU A 4 18.78 -3.92 -4.95
CA GLU A 4 18.07 -4.64 -3.89
C GLU A 4 17.12 -3.75 -3.10
N PHE A 5 17.52 -2.49 -2.85
CA PHE A 5 16.67 -1.52 -2.17
C PHE A 5 15.51 -1.05 -3.05
N GLU A 6 15.75 -0.82 -4.35
CA GLU A 6 14.70 -0.46 -5.31
C GLU A 6 13.65 -1.58 -5.43
N GLU A 7 14.10 -2.84 -5.44
CA GLU A 7 13.22 -4.00 -5.49
C GLU A 7 12.42 -4.17 -4.19
N ALA A 8 13.06 -4.00 -3.03
CA ALA A 8 12.38 -4.02 -1.73
C ALA A 8 11.33 -2.91 -1.63
N LEU A 9 11.64 -1.71 -2.13
CA LEU A 9 10.72 -0.59 -2.16
C LEU A 9 9.51 -0.86 -3.07
N LYS A 10 9.75 -1.44 -4.25
CA LYS A 10 8.67 -1.86 -5.15
C LYS A 10 7.77 -2.91 -4.49
N GLN A 11 8.33 -3.90 -3.80
CA GLN A 11 7.56 -4.90 -3.07
C GLN A 11 6.74 -4.29 -1.93
N ALA A 12 7.28 -3.29 -1.22
CA ALA A 12 6.56 -2.57 -0.18
C ALA A 12 5.33 -1.83 -0.76
N PHE A 13 5.50 -1.13 -1.89
CA PHE A 13 4.39 -0.48 -2.58
C PHE A 13 3.33 -1.47 -3.09
N GLN A 14 3.76 -2.59 -3.68
CA GLN A 14 2.85 -3.65 -4.13
C GLN A 14 2.04 -4.27 -2.98
N LYS A 15 2.66 -4.47 -1.82
CA LYS A 15 1.96 -5.00 -0.64
C LYS A 15 0.92 -4.02 -0.11
N ALA A 16 1.29 -2.75 0.00
CA ALA A 16 0.39 -1.70 0.48
C ALA A 16 -0.77 -1.48 -0.52
N SER A 17 -0.48 -1.38 -1.81
CA SER A 17 -1.53 -1.22 -2.83
C SER A 17 -2.51 -2.38 -2.84
N ALA A 18 -2.02 -3.62 -2.78
CA ALA A 18 -2.88 -4.81 -2.77
C ALA A 18 -3.76 -4.87 -1.51
N ALA A 19 -3.27 -4.43 -0.35
CA ALA A 19 -4.11 -4.34 0.85
C ALA A 19 -5.22 -3.30 0.67
N GLN A 20 -4.91 -2.16 0.06
CA GLN A 20 -5.90 -1.12 -0.25
C GLN A 20 -6.96 -1.64 -1.25
N ASP A 21 -6.56 -2.33 -2.30
CA ASP A 21 -7.48 -2.91 -3.28
C ASP A 21 -8.42 -3.93 -2.64
N LYS A 22 -7.90 -4.83 -1.80
CA LYS A 22 -8.72 -5.81 -1.06
C LYS A 22 -9.69 -5.15 -0.07
N ALA A 23 -9.29 -4.06 0.57
CA ALA A 23 -10.20 -3.29 1.42
C ALA A 23 -11.35 -2.69 0.61
N LEU A 24 -11.07 -2.16 -0.58
CA LEU A 24 -12.08 -1.62 -1.50
C LEU A 24 -13.02 -2.72 -2.02
N GLU A 25 -12.48 -3.86 -2.44
CA GLU A 25 -13.25 -5.02 -2.89
C GLU A 25 -14.19 -5.55 -1.79
N ALA A 26 -13.66 -5.73 -0.57
CA ALA A 26 -14.45 -6.16 0.58
C ALA A 26 -15.56 -5.16 0.92
N THR A 27 -15.26 -3.86 0.85
CA THR A 27 -16.24 -2.79 1.06
C THR A 27 -17.34 -2.84 0.00
N ALA A 28 -16.98 -3.04 -1.27
CA ALA A 28 -17.94 -3.17 -2.37
C ALA A 28 -18.81 -4.45 -2.25
N ALA A 29 -18.25 -5.53 -1.70
CA ALA A 29 -18.94 -6.78 -1.45
C ALA A 29 -19.81 -6.78 -0.17
N GLY A 30 -19.74 -5.73 0.67
CA GLY A 30 -20.42 -5.67 1.96
C GLY A 30 -19.77 -6.54 3.05
N ASP A 31 -18.57 -7.05 2.82
CA ASP A 31 -17.80 -7.82 3.81
C ASP A 31 -17.07 -6.88 4.77
N GLN A 32 -17.74 -6.57 5.89
CA GLN A 32 -17.21 -5.66 6.91
C GLN A 32 -15.99 -6.22 7.65
N GLU A 33 -15.89 -7.54 7.81
CA GLU A 33 -14.77 -8.15 8.53
C GLU A 33 -13.49 -8.05 7.70
N SER A 34 -13.57 -8.46 6.43
CA SER A 34 -12.44 -8.33 5.51
C SER A 34 -12.07 -6.88 5.26
N SER A 35 -13.05 -5.98 5.12
CA SER A 35 -12.79 -4.54 4.95
C SER A 35 -11.98 -3.98 6.14
N LYS A 36 -12.40 -4.26 7.38
CA LYS A 36 -11.66 -3.84 8.58
C LYS A 36 -10.26 -4.46 8.65
N HIS A 37 -10.14 -5.74 8.33
CA HIS A 37 -8.86 -6.44 8.33
C HIS A 37 -7.87 -5.78 7.36
N TRP A 38 -8.28 -5.57 6.10
CA TRP A 38 -7.39 -5.02 5.08
C TRP A 38 -7.08 -3.53 5.29
N CYS A 39 -8.02 -2.74 5.82
CA CYS A 39 -7.75 -1.36 6.27
C CYS A 39 -6.69 -1.33 7.38
N SER A 40 -6.76 -2.25 8.35
CA SER A 40 -5.76 -2.34 9.43
C SER A 40 -4.39 -2.75 8.90
N GLU A 41 -4.33 -3.72 7.99
CA GLU A 41 -3.07 -4.14 7.36
C GLU A 41 -2.47 -3.03 6.52
N TYR A 42 -3.29 -2.28 5.78
CA TYR A 42 -2.84 -1.12 5.02
C TYR A 42 -2.18 -0.05 5.92
N GLY A 43 -2.83 0.32 7.01
CA GLY A 43 -2.26 1.25 8.00
C GLY A 43 -0.95 0.74 8.58
N ARG A 44 -0.88 -0.55 8.94
CA ARG A 44 0.34 -1.19 9.44
C ARG A 44 1.48 -1.13 8.43
N TYR A 45 1.20 -1.30 7.14
CA TYR A 45 2.22 -1.16 6.09
C TYR A 45 2.69 0.28 5.94
N CYS A 46 1.77 1.26 5.99
CA CYS A 46 2.15 2.67 5.89
C CYS A 46 3.04 3.12 7.05
N GLU A 47 2.71 2.69 8.27
CA GLU A 47 3.55 2.95 9.45
C GLU A 47 4.91 2.27 9.32
N LEU A 48 4.94 0.96 9.05
CA LEU A 48 6.16 0.16 9.01
C LEU A 48 7.12 0.66 7.93
N PHE A 49 6.63 0.82 6.70
CA PHE A 49 7.48 1.21 5.59
C PHE A 49 7.82 2.70 5.61
N GLY A 50 6.91 3.55 6.09
CA GLY A 50 7.22 4.96 6.36
C GLY A 50 8.41 5.08 7.33
N ARG A 51 8.37 4.34 8.44
CA ARG A 51 9.46 4.29 9.42
C ARG A 51 10.78 3.80 8.82
N VAL A 52 10.75 2.72 8.04
CA VAL A 52 11.97 2.17 7.38
C VAL A 52 12.59 3.19 6.40
N LEU A 53 11.75 3.96 5.71
CA LEU A 53 12.18 4.95 4.74
C LEU A 53 12.51 6.32 5.36
N GLY A 54 12.28 6.50 6.67
CA GLY A 54 12.47 7.77 7.34
C GLY A 54 11.47 8.86 6.89
N ILE A 55 10.28 8.46 6.46
CA ILE A 55 9.20 9.37 6.04
C ILE A 55 7.94 9.14 6.90
N SER A 56 7.01 10.09 6.87
CA SER A 56 5.72 9.93 7.57
C SER A 56 4.85 8.84 6.92
N GLU A 57 3.92 8.29 7.70
CA GLU A 57 2.86 7.40 7.21
C GLU A 57 2.10 8.05 6.05
N GLU A 58 1.70 9.32 6.21
CA GLU A 58 1.00 10.10 5.19
C GLU A 58 1.82 10.21 3.90
N LYS A 59 3.13 10.46 4.02
CA LYS A 59 4.00 10.54 2.84
C LYS A 59 4.15 9.19 2.15
N PHE A 60 4.21 8.10 2.92
CA PHE A 60 4.22 6.76 2.33
C PHE A 60 2.90 6.45 1.61
N ASN A 61 1.76 6.78 2.22
CA ASN A 61 0.44 6.65 1.60
C ASN A 61 0.33 7.42 0.27
N GLU A 62 0.83 8.66 0.20
CA GLU A 62 0.93 9.41 -1.07
C GLU A 62 1.71 8.64 -2.15
N LEU A 63 2.85 8.05 -1.78
CA LEU A 63 3.68 7.27 -2.71
C LEU A 63 2.97 5.99 -3.19
N VAL A 64 2.23 5.32 -2.31
CA VAL A 64 1.42 4.16 -2.67
C VAL A 64 0.32 4.54 -3.65
N ASN A 65 -0.38 5.66 -3.43
CA ASN A 65 -1.42 6.13 -4.35
C ASN A 65 -0.83 6.50 -5.72
N ALA A 66 0.31 7.21 -5.75
CA ALA A 66 1.02 7.52 -6.99
C ALA A 66 1.50 6.24 -7.73
N PHE A 67 1.95 5.23 -6.98
CA PHE A 67 2.32 3.92 -7.54
C PHE A 67 1.11 3.25 -8.20
N ARG A 68 -0.05 3.22 -7.53
CA ARG A 68 -1.30 2.65 -8.06
C ARG A 68 -1.76 3.35 -9.34
N GLU A 69 -1.74 4.68 -9.36
CA GLU A 69 -2.12 5.46 -10.56
C GLU A 69 -1.22 5.15 -11.75
N ASN A 70 0.09 4.94 -11.52
CA ASN A 70 1.02 4.59 -12.58
C ASN A 70 0.83 3.16 -13.09
N GLN A 71 0.44 2.22 -12.23
CA GLN A 71 0.05 0.87 -12.66
C GLN A 71 -1.17 0.91 -13.58
N ASN A 72 -2.21 1.64 -13.18
CA ASN A 72 -3.47 1.72 -13.95
C ASN A 72 -3.34 2.48 -15.29
N LYS A 73 -2.27 3.27 -15.47
CA LYS A 73 -1.96 3.95 -16.75
C LYS A 73 -1.15 3.07 -17.72
N SER A 74 -0.63 1.95 -17.24
CA SER A 74 0.22 1.03 -18.01
C SER A 74 -0.57 -0.16 -18.59
N GLU A 75 -1.88 -0.23 -18.32
CA GLU A 75 -2.87 -1.16 -18.90
C GLU A 75 -3.66 -0.47 -20.02
#